data_AF-A0A929NMS1-F1
#
_entry.id   AF-A0A929NMS1-F1
#
_cell.length_a   1.000
_cell.length_b   1.000
_cell.length_c   1.000
_cell.angle_alpha   90.00
_cell.angle_beta   90.00
_cell.angle_gamma   90.00
#
_symmetry.space_group_name_H-M   'P 1'
#
loop_
_entity.id
_entity.type
_entity.pdbx_description
1 polymer ?
#
loop_
_entity_poly.entity_id
_entity_poly.type
_entity_poly.pdbx_seq_one_letter_code
_entity_poly.pdbx_strand_id
1 'polypeptide(L)'
;MAEPFLRELRSLLERTSRSLGPAAAIECKHFFSGAAAYAGGVIFMSLTPAGLALKLPAEARQQLMEAGAKPLRYFPKAPVKKEYVILPETIVRDDDALAPWIEESIRYATAGAD
;
A
#
# COMPACT_ATOMS: atom_id res chain seq x y z
N MET A 1 -2.94 -14.00 -13.96
CA MET A 1 -4.15 -14.23 -13.13
C MET A 1 -4.01 -13.37 -11.89
N ALA A 2 -4.91 -12.40 -11.69
CA ALA A 2 -4.80 -11.38 -10.63
C ALA A 2 -5.54 -11.77 -9.32
N GLU A 3 -6.33 -12.85 -9.36
CA GLU A 3 -7.05 -13.41 -8.21
C GLU A 3 -6.21 -13.72 -6.95
N PRO A 4 -4.98 -14.28 -7.03
CA PRO A 4 -4.19 -14.51 -5.82
C PRO A 4 -3.82 -13.22 -5.10
N PHE A 5 -3.49 -12.15 -5.85
CA PHE A 5 -3.14 -10.86 -5.28
C PHE A 5 -4.31 -10.20 -4.57
N LEU A 6 -5.54 -10.36 -5.07
CA LEU A 6 -6.72 -9.80 -4.42
C LEU A 6 -6.99 -10.48 -3.07
N ARG A 7 -6.84 -11.80 -2.99
CA ARG A 7 -6.98 -12.54 -1.73
C ARG A 7 -5.89 -12.15 -0.74
N GLU A 8 -4.64 -12.14 -1.20
CA GLU A 8 -3.49 -11.79 -0.36
C GLU A 8 -3.57 -10.36 0.18
N LEU A 9 -3.97 -9.40 -0.67
CA LEU A 9 -4.18 -8.01 -0.25
C LEU A 9 -5.27 -7.88 0.83
N ARG A 10 -6.37 -8.63 0.69
CA ARG A 10 -7.42 -8.66 1.72
C ARG A 10 -6.91 -9.26 3.03
N SER A 11 -6.18 -10.38 2.96
CA SER A 11 -5.60 -11.00 4.15
C SER A 11 -4.58 -10.09 4.85
N LEU A 12 -3.77 -9.33 4.11
CA LEU A 12 -2.87 -8.31 4.68
C LEU A 12 -3.66 -7.26 5.46
N LEU A 13 -4.75 -6.75 4.89
CA LEU A 13 -5.63 -5.79 5.55
C LEU A 13 -6.32 -6.39 6.78
N GLU A 14 -6.83 -7.61 6.70
CA GLU A 14 -7.48 -8.27 7.85
C GLU A 14 -6.51 -8.46 9.02
N ARG A 15 -5.28 -8.90 8.76
CA ARG A 15 -4.26 -9.11 9.80
C ARG A 15 -3.81 -7.80 10.45
N THR A 16 -3.68 -6.74 9.65
CA THR A 16 -3.26 -5.42 10.15
C THR A 16 -4.43 -4.59 10.71
N SER A 17 -5.68 -4.91 10.34
CA SER A 17 -6.89 -4.18 10.74
C SER A 17 -7.19 -4.19 12.23
N ARG A 18 -6.58 -5.10 13.00
CA ARG A 18 -6.73 -5.08 14.46
C ARG A 18 -6.18 -3.79 15.09
N SER A 19 -5.27 -3.12 14.38
CA SER A 19 -4.72 -1.81 14.73
C SER A 19 -5.42 -0.66 13.99
N LEU A 20 -6.03 -0.94 12.83
CA LEU A 20 -6.73 0.06 12.01
C LEU A 20 -8.11 0.36 12.63
N GLY A 21 -8.32 1.57 13.12
CA GLY A 21 -9.62 1.99 13.66
C GLY A 21 -10.80 1.86 12.66
N PRO A 22 -12.05 1.91 13.14
CA PRO A 22 -13.26 1.59 12.37
C PRO A 22 -13.64 2.56 11.22
N ALA A 23 -12.77 3.51 10.84
CA ALA A 23 -13.18 4.73 10.15
C ALA A 23 -13.03 4.74 8.61
N ALA A 24 -12.38 3.76 7.98
CA ALA A 24 -12.21 3.76 6.53
C ALA A 24 -12.99 2.60 5.88
N ALA A 25 -13.98 2.92 5.05
CA ALA A 25 -14.57 1.95 4.13
C ALA A 25 -13.51 1.57 3.08
N ILE A 26 -12.80 0.46 3.32
CA ILE A 26 -11.74 -0.01 2.43
C ILE A 26 -12.34 -0.94 1.38
N GLU A 27 -12.15 -0.60 0.10
CA GLU A 27 -12.53 -1.47 -1.01
C GLU A 27 -11.29 -2.11 -1.63
N CYS A 28 -11.32 -3.41 -1.90
CA CYS A 28 -10.26 -4.12 -2.61
C CYS A 28 -10.75 -4.55 -4.00
N LYS A 29 -10.05 -4.12 -5.05
CA LYS A 29 -10.41 -4.37 -6.46
C LYS A 29 -9.19 -4.87 -7.24
N HIS A 30 -9.44 -5.58 -8.34
CA HIS A 30 -8.38 -5.93 -9.30
C HIS A 30 -7.76 -4.67 -9.89
N PHE A 31 -6.43 -4.67 -10.04
CA PHE A 31 -5.67 -3.50 -10.49
C PHE A 31 -4.44 -3.96 -11.30
N PHE A 32 -4.47 -3.72 -12.61
CA PHE A 32 -3.49 -4.26 -13.58
C PHE A 32 -3.33 -5.78 -13.45
N SER A 33 -2.10 -6.26 -13.23
CA SER A 33 -1.76 -7.67 -13.01
C SER A 33 -1.91 -8.11 -11.54
N GLY A 34 -2.35 -7.22 -10.65
CA GLY A 34 -2.49 -7.47 -9.22
C GLY A 34 -3.80 -6.89 -8.65
N ALA A 35 -3.71 -6.34 -7.43
CA ALA A 35 -4.85 -5.77 -6.71
C ALA A 35 -4.49 -4.44 -6.04
N ALA A 36 -5.51 -3.62 -5.79
CA ALA A 36 -5.37 -2.35 -5.06
C ALA A 36 -6.48 -2.20 -4.02
N ALA A 37 -6.12 -1.53 -2.93
CA ALA A 37 -7.02 -1.15 -1.86
C ALA A 37 -7.25 0.36 -1.89
N TYR A 38 -8.51 0.74 -1.71
CA TYR A 38 -9.01 2.08 -1.85
C TYR A 38 -9.61 2.53 -0.52
N ALA A 39 -9.27 3.74 -0.07
CA ALA A 39 -9.91 4.41 1.06
C ALA A 39 -10.55 5.68 0.51
N GLY A 40 -11.87 5.83 0.66
CA GLY A 40 -12.60 6.97 0.09
C GLY A 40 -12.45 7.09 -1.44
N GLY A 41 -12.30 5.97 -2.15
CA GLY A 41 -12.09 5.95 -3.61
C GLY A 41 -10.66 6.25 -4.06
N VAL A 42 -9.72 6.54 -3.15
CA VAL A 42 -8.31 6.79 -3.44
C VAL A 42 -7.48 5.53 -3.16
N ILE A 43 -6.64 5.13 -4.11
CA ILE A 43 -5.69 4.02 -3.88
C ILE A 43 -4.68 4.46 -2.82
N PHE A 44 -4.62 3.72 -1.73
CA PHE A 44 -3.58 3.88 -0.71
C PHE A 44 -2.59 2.72 -0.74
N MET A 45 -3.01 1.53 -1.18
CA MET A 45 -2.17 0.33 -1.17
C MET A 45 -2.39 -0.47 -2.45
N SER A 46 -1.32 -1.08 -2.98
CA SER A 46 -1.40 -1.99 -4.11
C SER A 46 -0.43 -3.15 -3.96
N LEU A 47 -0.87 -4.34 -4.36
CA LEU A 47 -0.06 -5.55 -4.38
C LEU A 47 0.03 -6.05 -5.82
N THR A 48 1.24 -6.14 -6.33
CA THR A 48 1.54 -6.55 -7.71
C THR A 48 2.75 -7.50 -7.72
N PRO A 49 3.12 -8.11 -8.85
CA PRO A 49 4.37 -8.87 -8.95
C PRO A 49 5.65 -8.07 -8.59
N ALA A 50 5.58 -6.73 -8.60
CA ALA A 50 6.69 -5.88 -8.16
C ALA A 50 6.81 -5.78 -6.62
N GLY A 51 5.78 -6.17 -5.88
CA GLY A 51 5.69 -6.11 -4.42
C GLY A 51 4.50 -5.30 -3.92
N LEU A 52 4.46 -5.15 -2.59
CA LEU A 52 3.48 -4.33 -1.89
C LEU A 52 3.91 -2.86 -1.90
N ALA A 53 3.06 -1.96 -2.39
CA ALA A 53 3.33 -0.53 -2.42
C ALA A 53 2.27 0.27 -1.67
N LEU A 54 2.71 1.34 -0.99
CA LEU A 54 1.86 2.28 -0.24
C LEU A 54 1.98 3.71 -0.77
N LYS A 55 0.86 4.43 -0.79
CA LYS A 55 0.78 5.89 -1.01
C LYS A 55 1.06 6.58 0.31
N LEU A 56 2.13 7.35 0.42
CA LEU A 56 2.59 7.91 1.69
C LEU A 56 3.04 9.37 1.52
N PRO A 57 3.06 10.19 2.57
CA PRO A 57 3.64 11.54 2.53
C PRO A 57 5.16 11.47 2.31
N ALA A 58 5.76 12.61 1.92
CA ALA A 58 7.17 12.65 1.53
C ALA A 58 8.12 12.13 2.61
N GLU A 59 7.93 12.54 3.86
CA GLU A 59 8.77 12.14 4.98
C GLU A 59 8.71 10.62 5.24
N ALA A 60 7.50 10.05 5.28
CA ALA A 60 7.31 8.60 5.45
C ALA A 60 7.95 7.79 4.32
N ARG A 61 7.85 8.26 3.07
CA ARG A 61 8.55 7.62 1.94
C ARG A 61 10.06 7.66 2.12
N GLN A 62 10.60 8.78 2.61
CA GLN A 62 12.04 8.94 2.81
C GLN A 62 12.57 7.95 3.85
N GLN A 63 11.89 7.84 5.00
CA GLN A 63 12.22 6.86 6.05
C GLN A 63 12.20 5.42 5.52
N LEU A 64 11.19 5.06 4.73
CA LEU A 64 11.12 3.74 4.11
C LEU A 64 12.22 3.51 3.08
N MET A 65 12.62 4.53 2.31
CA MET A 65 13.75 4.41 1.35
C MET A 65 15.06 4.14 2.09
N GLU A 66 15.28 4.78 3.24
CA GLU A 66 16.44 4.50 4.11
C GLU A 66 16.41 3.08 4.67
N ALA A 67 15.21 2.53 4.92
CA ALA A 67 14.98 1.14 5.31
C ALA A 67 15.01 0.13 4.13
N GLY A 68 15.32 0.57 2.90
CA GLY A 68 15.48 -0.29 1.73
C GLY A 68 14.25 -0.41 0.82
N ALA A 69 13.27 0.48 0.95
CA ALA A 69 12.14 0.56 0.02
C ALA A 69 12.60 0.94 -1.40
N LYS A 70 11.74 0.69 -2.38
CA LYS A 70 12.03 0.94 -3.79
C LYS A 70 11.01 1.88 -4.42
N PRO A 71 11.39 2.70 -5.41
CA PRO A 71 10.44 3.51 -6.17
C PRO A 71 9.47 2.61 -6.96
N LEU A 72 8.18 2.94 -6.91
CA LEU A 72 7.19 2.20 -7.68
C LEU A 72 7.22 2.60 -9.16
N ARG A 73 7.38 1.60 -10.03
CA ARG A 73 7.14 1.68 -11.48
C ARG A 73 6.24 0.53 -11.89
N TYR A 74 5.09 0.82 -12.49
CA TYR A 74 4.16 -0.22 -12.94
C TYR A 74 4.71 -1.02 -14.14
N PHE A 75 5.55 -0.39 -14.97
CA PHE A 75 6.19 -1.02 -16.13
C PHE A 75 7.65 -0.55 -16.25
N PRO A 76 8.56 -1.32 -16.88
CA PRO A 76 9.99 -0.99 -16.97
C PRO A 76 10.30 0.42 -17.50
N LYS A 77 9.47 0.93 -18.42
CA LYS A 77 9.62 2.27 -19.04
C LYS A 77 8.61 3.30 -18.51
N ALA A 78 7.78 2.92 -17.53
CA ALA A 78 6.80 3.84 -16.95
C ALA A 78 7.48 4.89 -16.05
N PRO A 79 6.88 6.09 -15.93
CA PRO A 79 7.30 7.06 -14.94
C PRO A 79 7.19 6.50 -13.52
N VAL A 80 8.08 6.96 -12.63
CA VAL A 80 8.02 6.64 -11.20
C VAL A 80 6.77 7.28 -10.59
N LYS A 81 6.01 6.49 -9.84
CA LYS A 81 4.89 6.98 -9.04
C LYS A 81 5.45 7.64 -7.78
N LYS A 82 5.62 8.98 -7.83
CA LYS A 82 6.34 9.77 -6.81
C LYS A 82 5.76 9.68 -5.40
N GLU A 83 4.46 9.41 -5.28
CA GLU A 83 3.77 9.29 -3.99
C GLU A 83 3.80 7.87 -3.42
N TYR A 84 4.39 6.92 -4.15
CA TYR A 84 4.35 5.50 -3.80
C TYR A 84 5.74 4.91 -3.65
N VAL A 85 5.86 4.00 -2.69
CA VAL A 85 7.06 3.20 -2.47
C VAL A 85 6.68 1.74 -2.32
N ILE A 86 7.50 0.84 -2.86
CA ILE A 86 7.42 -0.61 -2.64
C ILE A 86 8.15 -0.92 -1.34
N LEU A 87 7.46 -1.56 -0.40
CA LEU A 87 7.98 -1.85 0.92
C LEU A 87 9.02 -2.98 0.87
N PRO A 88 10.05 -2.95 1.73
CA PRO A 88 10.94 -4.09 1.96
C PRO A 88 10.16 -5.32 2.43
N GLU A 89 10.54 -6.51 1.98
CA GLU A 89 9.91 -7.77 2.43
C GLU A 89 10.02 -7.97 3.94
N THR A 90 11.06 -7.43 4.59
CA THR A 90 11.24 -7.48 6.05
C THR A 90 10.10 -6.78 6.78
N ILE A 91 9.62 -5.65 6.26
CA ILE A 91 8.47 -4.92 6.81
C ILE A 91 7.17 -5.63 6.44
N VAL A 92 7.03 -6.12 5.20
CA VAL A 92 5.79 -6.79 4.75
C VAL A 92 5.47 -8.07 5.53
N ARG A 93 6.51 -8.77 6.04
CA ARG A 93 6.36 -10.02 6.79
C ARG A 93 6.07 -9.82 8.28
N ASP A 94 6.23 -8.61 8.80
CA ASP A 94 6.03 -8.26 10.20
C ASP A 94 4.77 -7.38 10.31
N ASP A 95 3.68 -7.94 10.81
CA ASP A 95 2.39 -7.27 10.87
C ASP A 95 2.42 -6.03 11.80
N ASP A 96 3.20 -6.07 12.89
CA ASP A 96 3.38 -4.95 13.82
C ASP A 96 4.19 -3.82 13.17
N ALA A 97 5.20 -4.17 12.36
CA ALA A 97 5.96 -3.18 11.59
C ALA A 97 5.15 -2.61 10.42
N LEU A 98 4.27 -3.40 9.80
CA LEU A 98 3.50 -3.02 8.61
C LEU A 98 2.28 -2.16 8.93
N ALA A 99 1.56 -2.48 10.01
CA ALA A 99 0.32 -1.80 10.40
C ALA A 99 0.43 -0.25 10.45
N PRO A 100 1.44 0.36 11.13
CA PRO A 100 1.52 1.82 11.21
C PRO A 100 1.73 2.48 9.84
N TRP A 101 2.40 1.82 8.89
CA TRP A 101 2.55 2.33 7.53
C TRP A 101 1.24 2.28 6.75
N ILE A 102 0.44 1.23 6.94
CA ILE A 102 -0.90 1.14 6.34
C ILE A 102 -1.80 2.23 6.92
N GLU A 103 -1.77 2.49 8.23
CA GLU A 103 -2.51 3.58 8.87
C GLU A 103 -2.14 4.95 8.30
N GLU A 104 -0.85 5.23 8.21
CA GLU A 104 -0.35 6.47 7.61
C GLU A 104 -0.81 6.61 6.15
N SER A 105 -0.78 5.52 5.40
CA SER A 105 -1.20 5.51 4.01
C SER A 105 -2.69 5.80 3.84
N ILE A 106 -3.53 5.20 4.67
CA ILE A 106 -4.97 5.47 4.70
C ILE A 106 -5.22 6.95 5.05
N ARG A 107 -4.61 7.44 6.13
CA ARG A 107 -4.73 8.84 6.57
C ARG A 107 -4.35 9.80 5.45
N TYR A 108 -3.21 9.57 4.80
CA TYR A 108 -2.74 10.41 3.70
C TYR A 108 -3.67 10.36 2.48
N ALA A 109 -4.20 9.18 2.14
CA ALA A 109 -5.13 9.02 1.02
C ALA A 109 -6.47 9.74 1.25
N THR A 110 -6.97 9.75 2.49
CA THR A 110 -8.25 10.40 2.83
C THR A 110 -8.10 11.89 3.19
N ALA A 111 -6.92 12.36 3.58
CA ALA A 111 -6.67 13.76 3.92
C ALA A 111 -6.59 14.70 2.69
N GLY A 112 -6.42 14.15 1.48
CA GLY A 112 -6.35 14.91 0.24
C GLY A 112 -7.66 14.96 -0.57
N ALA A 113 -8.79 14.62 0.04
CA ALA A 113 -10.11 14.54 -0.61
C ALA A 113 -11.03 15.74 -0.30
N ASP A 114 -10.44 16.90 0.00
CA ASP A 114 -11.15 18.19 0.13
C ASP A 114 -11.25 18.92 -1.23
#